data_AF-A0A8X6YL39-F1
#
_entry.id   AF-A0A8X6YL39-F1
#
_cell.length_a   1.000
_cell.length_b   1.000
_cell.length_c   1.000
_cell.angle_alpha   90.00
_cell.angle_beta   90.00
_cell.angle_gamma   90.00
#
_symmetry.space_group_name_H-M   'P 1'
#
loop_
_entity.id
_entity.type
_entity.pdbx_description
1 polymer ?
#
loop_
_entity_poly.entity_id
_entity_poly.type
_entity_poly.pdbx_seq_one_letter_code
_entity_poly.pdbx_strand_id
1 'polypeptide(L)'
;MRKLGMQCFLKDLFNAPESVMRFLCKLGRLHRVPVCDNNAESNVEHILKYNSLFFTPTERITGKRSQYGNRNLSVKRDFIVDRKILPNIKDNSEKLNNLEMNLKNTENSLTELNSQFNNCSEHRTELEKKQEALRKVKNELRHEVLKISEIQFQIKQLTEIYNKKKAEVIDEEQEKAYVKKKICSANSTKKEILSMMHKLIKEFLLCKKEKLKRILVLKFFREKISSLESEIKTREETQSDIEKRLLEKIVENTELKSQGYRLYHEIKKLDMDKLKPEPHGPES
;
A
#
# COMPACT_ATOMS: atom_id res chain seq x y z
N MET A 1 68.19 -1.55 99.68
CA MET A 1 68.26 -0.74 98.44
C MET A 1 66.88 -0.20 98.04
N ARG A 2 65.83 -1.02 97.83
CA ARG A 2 64.48 -0.51 97.51
C ARG A 2 63.85 0.39 98.59
N LYS A 3 64.14 0.15 99.88
CA LYS A 3 63.69 1.01 101.00
C LYS A 3 64.27 2.44 100.98
N LEU A 4 65.35 2.68 100.20
CA LEU A 4 65.98 3.99 100.02
C LEU A 4 65.56 4.65 98.69
N GLY A 5 64.61 4.07 97.96
CA GLY A 5 64.17 4.56 96.65
C GLY A 5 65.06 4.16 95.46
N MET A 6 66.06 3.26 95.64
CA MET A 6 66.91 2.79 94.54
C MET A 6 66.20 1.71 93.71
N GLN A 7 66.04 1.92 92.40
CA GLN A 7 65.35 1.00 91.49
C GLN A 7 66.32 0.05 90.77
N CYS A 8 67.31 0.60 90.09
CA CYS A 8 68.32 -0.16 89.33
C CYS A 8 69.65 0.61 89.24
N PHE A 9 70.67 0.04 88.62
CA PHE A 9 71.88 0.78 88.27
C PHE A 9 71.82 1.28 86.83
N LEU A 10 72.54 2.37 86.55
CA LEU A 10 72.54 2.99 85.22
C LEU A 10 72.99 2.04 84.11
N LYS A 11 73.84 1.04 84.42
CA LYS A 11 74.23 0.00 83.45
C LYS A 11 73.04 -0.85 82.97
N ASP A 12 72.02 -1.02 83.81
CA ASP A 12 70.92 -1.96 83.56
C ASP A 12 69.86 -1.35 82.63
N LEU A 13 69.96 -0.05 82.31
CA LEU A 13 69.02 0.69 81.48
C LEU A 13 69.29 0.57 79.96
N PHE A 14 70.44 0.06 79.55
CA PHE A 14 70.79 -0.05 78.14
C PHE A 14 71.67 -1.27 77.86
N ASN A 15 71.53 -1.83 76.66
CA ASN A 15 72.36 -2.93 76.19
C ASN A 15 73.49 -2.39 75.31
N ALA A 16 74.70 -2.91 75.49
CA ALA A 16 75.84 -2.61 74.64
C ALA A 16 76.73 -3.86 74.52
N PRO A 17 77.50 -4.01 73.42
CA PRO A 17 78.50 -5.06 73.31
C PRO A 17 79.44 -5.05 74.52
N GLU A 18 79.92 -6.22 74.94
CA GLU A 18 80.63 -6.38 76.21
C GLU A 18 81.86 -5.47 76.33
N SER A 19 82.59 -5.27 75.23
CA SER A 19 83.74 -4.35 75.16
C SER A 19 83.36 -2.89 75.46
N VAL A 20 82.24 -2.42 74.90
CA VAL A 20 81.70 -1.07 75.10
C VAL A 20 81.17 -0.93 76.54
N MET A 21 80.45 -1.93 77.03
CA MET A 21 79.91 -1.93 78.40
C MET A 21 81.03 -1.88 79.45
N ARG A 22 82.12 -2.66 79.26
CA ARG A 22 83.31 -2.62 80.13
C ARG A 22 83.98 -1.26 80.09
N PHE A 23 84.14 -0.66 78.91
CA PHE A 23 84.71 0.68 78.76
C PHE A 23 83.89 1.75 79.49
N LEU A 24 82.57 1.76 79.29
CA LEU A 24 81.66 2.69 79.96
C LEU A 24 81.64 2.50 81.48
N CYS A 25 81.70 1.25 81.95
CA CYS A 25 81.85 0.94 83.37
C CYS A 25 83.20 1.42 83.95
N LYS A 26 84.27 1.44 83.16
CA LYS A 26 85.59 1.95 83.59
C LYS A 26 85.61 3.48 83.65
N LEU A 27 85.06 4.14 82.64
CA LEU A 27 85.07 5.61 82.51
C LEU A 27 84.07 6.27 83.48
N GLY A 28 82.81 5.85 83.43
CA GLY A 28 81.71 6.49 84.13
C GLY A 28 81.24 5.75 85.39
N ARG A 29 81.83 4.60 85.72
CA ARG A 29 81.40 3.74 86.84
C ARG A 29 79.91 3.44 86.82
N LEU A 30 79.31 3.24 85.64
CA LEU A 30 77.86 3.10 85.47
C LEU A 30 77.24 1.97 86.32
N HIS A 31 78.01 0.91 86.60
CA HIS A 31 77.62 -0.19 87.50
C HIS A 31 77.51 0.20 88.98
N ARG A 32 77.96 1.41 89.37
CA ARG A 32 77.90 1.97 90.73
C ARG A 32 77.06 3.24 90.80
N VAL A 33 76.40 3.62 89.71
CA VAL A 33 75.54 4.79 89.69
C VAL A 33 74.10 4.30 89.79
N PRO A 34 73.45 4.44 90.96
CA PRO A 34 72.06 4.04 91.12
C PRO A 34 71.13 5.04 90.46
N VAL A 35 70.04 4.49 89.92
CA VAL A 35 68.88 5.22 89.45
C VAL A 35 67.78 5.03 90.47
N CYS A 36 67.31 6.15 90.99
CA CYS A 36 66.38 6.24 92.09
C CYS A 36 65.04 6.80 91.64
N ASP A 37 64.01 6.49 92.39
CA ASP A 37 62.67 7.05 92.27
C ASP A 37 62.56 8.38 93.04
N ASN A 38 61.43 9.08 92.91
CA ASN A 38 61.15 10.35 93.60
C ASN A 38 61.25 10.24 95.14
N ASN A 39 61.07 9.03 95.69
CA ASN A 39 61.22 8.75 97.12
C ASN A 39 62.67 8.86 97.66
N ALA A 40 63.66 9.04 96.78
CA ALA A 40 65.06 9.24 97.19
C ALA A 40 65.33 10.65 97.74
N GLU A 41 64.44 11.61 97.54
CA GLU A 41 64.58 12.98 98.06
C GLU A 41 64.64 13.03 99.59
N SER A 42 63.91 12.15 100.29
CA SER A 42 63.94 12.07 101.75
C SER A 42 65.19 11.35 102.30
N ASN A 43 65.96 10.68 101.45
CA ASN A 43 67.08 9.80 101.85
C ASN A 43 68.43 10.18 101.19
N VAL A 44 68.56 11.41 100.68
CA VAL A 44 69.72 11.88 99.90
C VAL A 44 71.03 11.66 100.65
N GLU A 45 71.11 12.01 101.93
CA GLU A 45 72.35 11.88 102.72
C GLU A 45 72.78 10.43 102.92
N HIS A 46 71.82 9.52 103.10
CA HIS A 46 72.07 8.09 103.23
C HIS A 46 72.55 7.47 101.92
N ILE A 47 72.00 7.90 100.79
CA ILE A 47 72.42 7.43 99.46
C ILE A 47 73.83 7.96 99.14
N LEU A 48 74.09 9.24 99.44
CA LEU A 48 75.39 9.88 99.21
C LEU A 48 76.52 9.38 100.11
N LYS A 49 76.18 8.68 101.20
CA LYS A 49 77.17 7.98 102.04
C LYS A 49 77.84 6.82 101.29
N TYR A 50 77.11 6.15 100.40
CA TYR A 50 77.59 4.96 99.70
C TYR A 50 77.90 5.21 98.21
N ASN A 51 77.21 6.16 97.57
CA ASN A 51 77.37 6.48 96.16
C ASN A 51 77.58 7.98 95.99
N SER A 52 78.65 8.40 95.31
CA SER A 52 78.94 9.83 95.09
C SER A 52 78.00 10.51 94.09
N LEU A 53 77.24 9.73 93.32
CA LEU A 53 76.38 10.19 92.23
C LEU A 53 75.18 9.25 92.13
N PHE A 54 73.98 9.82 91.99
CA PHE A 54 72.78 9.08 91.60
C PHE A 54 71.87 9.95 90.73
N PHE A 55 70.95 9.31 90.04
CA PHE A 55 69.96 9.97 89.18
C PHE A 55 68.56 9.73 89.72
N THR A 56 67.73 10.77 89.74
CA THR A 56 66.27 10.68 89.85
C THR A 56 65.67 10.88 88.45
N PRO A 57 64.35 10.73 88.25
CA PRO A 57 63.72 10.93 86.94
C PRO A 57 63.97 12.33 86.34
N THR A 58 64.19 13.33 87.19
CA THR A 58 64.29 14.74 86.80
C THR A 58 65.66 15.36 87.08
N GLU A 59 66.43 14.82 88.04
CA GLU A 59 67.65 15.45 88.53
C GLU A 59 68.82 14.48 88.65
N ARG A 60 70.01 15.02 88.44
CA ARG A 60 71.28 14.39 88.75
C ARG A 60 71.80 14.97 90.06
N ILE A 61 72.00 14.12 91.06
CA ILE A 61 72.45 14.53 92.39
C ILE A 61 73.86 14.00 92.63
N THR A 62 74.81 14.91 92.89
CA THR A 62 76.22 14.59 93.16
C THR A 62 76.60 15.04 94.56
N GLY A 63 77.15 14.13 95.36
CA GLY A 63 77.68 14.41 96.68
C GLY A 63 79.20 14.32 96.70
N LYS A 64 79.87 15.34 97.23
CA LYS A 64 81.31 15.32 97.53
C LYS A 64 81.53 15.71 98.97
N ARG A 65 82.29 14.90 99.72
CA ARG A 65 82.78 15.29 101.04
C ARG A 65 84.04 16.12 100.88
N SER A 66 84.11 17.25 101.58
CA SER A 66 85.32 18.08 101.57
C SER A 66 86.51 17.26 102.08
N GLN A 67 87.62 17.30 101.34
CA GLN A 67 88.89 16.69 101.77
C GLN A 67 89.64 17.58 102.77
N TYR A 68 89.28 18.87 102.85
CA TYR A 68 89.91 19.86 103.71
C TYR A 68 88.89 20.36 104.76
N GLY A 69 89.27 20.40 106.05
CA GLY A 69 88.41 20.82 107.18
C GLY A 69 87.45 19.73 107.72
N ASN A 70 86.32 20.14 108.31
CA ASN A 70 85.34 19.30 109.05
C ASN A 70 84.58 18.22 108.22
N ARG A 71 85.09 17.85 107.03
CA ARG A 71 84.52 16.80 106.14
C ARG A 71 83.03 16.99 105.81
N ASN A 72 82.57 18.24 105.72
CA ASN A 72 81.20 18.58 105.39
C ASN A 72 80.81 18.01 104.00
N LEU A 73 79.56 17.54 103.87
CA LEU A 73 79.00 17.04 102.62
C LEU A 73 78.49 18.22 101.78
N SER A 74 79.09 18.41 100.61
CA SER A 74 78.56 19.32 99.59
C SER A 74 77.71 18.53 98.61
N VAL A 75 76.46 18.96 98.41
CA VAL A 75 75.50 18.35 97.50
C VAL A 75 75.22 19.32 96.35
N LYS A 76 75.38 18.83 95.12
CA LYS A 76 75.03 19.55 93.89
C LYS A 76 73.88 18.83 93.19
N ARG A 77 72.87 19.58 92.75
CA ARG A 77 71.75 19.08 91.95
C ARG A 77 71.76 19.76 90.59
N ASP A 78 71.69 18.96 89.53
CA ASP A 78 71.64 19.42 88.14
C ASP A 78 70.39 18.82 87.48
N PHE A 79 69.53 19.62 86.84
CA PHE A 79 68.35 19.10 86.13
C PHE A 79 68.75 18.32 84.87
N ILE A 80 68.09 17.18 84.64
CA ILE A 80 68.27 16.36 83.44
C ILE A 80 67.43 16.97 82.32
N VAL A 81 68.08 17.35 81.21
CA VAL A 81 67.40 17.82 80.00
C VAL A 81 67.16 16.63 79.08
N ASP A 82 65.92 16.42 78.66
CA ASP A 82 65.60 15.44 77.62
C ASP A 82 66.20 15.89 76.29
N ARG A 83 67.37 15.33 75.96
CA ARG A 83 67.97 15.45 74.65
C ARG A 83 67.67 14.16 73.91
N LYS A 84 66.81 14.22 72.89
CA LYS A 84 66.47 13.14 71.97
C LYS A 84 67.68 12.73 71.11
N ILE A 85 68.72 12.17 71.74
CA ILE A 85 70.00 11.79 71.10
C ILE A 85 69.96 10.34 70.58
N LEU A 86 69.01 9.52 71.05
CA LEU A 86 68.83 8.12 70.65
C LEU A 86 67.71 7.82 69.62
N PRO A 87 67.21 8.75 68.76
CA PRO A 87 65.92 8.54 68.09
C PRO A 87 65.93 7.55 66.91
N ASN A 88 67.09 7.01 66.47
CA ASN A 88 67.16 6.32 65.16
C ASN A 88 68.07 5.08 65.11
N ILE A 89 67.98 4.19 66.11
CA ILE A 89 68.58 2.84 66.04
C ILE A 89 67.46 1.80 66.11
N LYS A 90 66.49 1.89 65.19
CA LYS A 90 65.62 0.75 64.88
C LYS A 90 66.10 0.21 63.54
N ASP A 91 66.40 -1.08 63.54
CA ASP A 91 66.83 -1.83 62.36
C ASP A 91 65.75 -1.69 61.26
N ASN A 92 66.02 -0.83 60.26
CA ASN A 92 65.06 -0.53 59.18
C ASN A 92 65.06 -1.61 58.09
N SER A 93 65.85 -2.67 58.24
CA SER A 93 65.95 -3.79 57.30
C SER A 93 64.60 -4.49 57.09
N GLU A 94 63.85 -4.77 58.16
CA GLU A 94 62.53 -5.40 58.05
C GLU A 94 61.52 -4.53 57.29
N LYS A 95 61.57 -3.21 57.49
CA LYS A 95 60.69 -2.27 56.78
C LYS A 95 61.01 -2.20 55.29
N LEU A 96 62.30 -2.20 54.94
CA LEU A 96 62.74 -2.23 53.54
C LEU A 96 62.32 -3.53 52.86
N ASN A 97 62.56 -4.68 53.49
CA ASN A 97 62.14 -5.98 52.95
C ASN A 97 60.62 -6.06 52.73
N ASN A 98 59.84 -5.55 53.68
CA ASN A 98 58.37 -5.50 53.54
C ASN A 98 57.92 -4.57 52.40
N LEU A 99 58.59 -3.43 52.21
CA LEU A 99 58.30 -2.51 51.10
C LEU A 99 58.65 -3.14 49.75
N GLU A 100 59.79 -3.81 49.63
CA GLU A 100 60.20 -4.51 48.40
C GLU A 100 59.24 -5.65 48.03
N MET A 101 58.82 -6.45 49.02
CA MET A 101 57.83 -7.52 48.81
C MET A 101 56.48 -6.95 48.37
N ASN A 102 56.03 -5.85 48.97
CA ASN A 102 54.80 -5.18 48.57
C ASN A 102 54.89 -4.63 47.14
N LEU A 103 56.02 -4.02 46.79
CA LEU A 103 56.27 -3.50 45.43
C LEU A 103 56.17 -4.64 44.41
N LYS A 104 56.88 -5.74 44.65
CA LYS A 104 56.86 -6.92 43.77
C LYS A 104 55.45 -7.52 43.64
N ASN A 105 54.69 -7.60 44.74
CA ASN A 105 53.32 -8.07 44.69
C ASN A 105 52.42 -7.14 43.87
N THR A 106 52.58 -5.82 44.01
CA THR A 106 51.82 -4.87 43.19
C THR A 106 52.17 -4.92 41.71
N GLU A 107 53.45 -5.12 41.37
CA GLU A 107 53.89 -5.32 39.98
C GLU A 107 53.29 -6.59 39.38
N ASN A 108 53.33 -7.70 40.10
CA ASN A 108 52.73 -8.95 39.65
C ASN A 108 51.23 -8.78 39.40
N SER A 109 50.49 -8.19 40.35
CA SER A 109 49.07 -7.90 40.18
C SER A 109 48.79 -7.00 38.98
N LEU A 110 49.63 -6.00 38.73
CA LEU A 110 49.50 -5.12 37.56
C LEU A 110 49.71 -5.90 36.25
N THR A 111 50.70 -6.78 36.19
CA THR A 111 50.94 -7.62 35.00
C THR A 111 49.78 -8.58 34.73
N GLU A 112 49.23 -9.20 35.76
CA GLU A 112 48.05 -10.08 35.64
C GLU A 112 46.84 -9.29 35.14
N LEU A 113 46.57 -8.13 35.73
CA LEU A 113 45.43 -7.29 35.35
C LEU A 113 45.56 -6.78 33.90
N ASN A 114 46.78 -6.43 33.47
CA ASN A 114 47.05 -6.04 32.08
C ASN A 114 46.84 -7.21 31.11
N SER A 115 47.24 -8.43 31.48
CA SER A 115 46.98 -9.62 30.67
C SER A 115 45.47 -9.87 30.54
N GLN A 116 44.73 -9.79 31.64
CA GLN A 116 43.26 -9.91 31.62
C GLN A 116 42.61 -8.80 30.78
N PHE A 117 43.08 -7.56 30.89
CA PHE A 117 42.60 -6.44 30.09
C PHE A 117 42.82 -6.67 28.59
N ASN A 118 44.01 -7.13 28.19
CA ASN A 118 44.31 -7.42 26.80
C ASN A 118 43.43 -8.55 26.25
N ASN A 119 43.26 -9.65 27.00
CA ASN A 119 42.36 -10.74 26.61
C ASN A 119 40.90 -10.26 26.44
N CYS A 120 40.40 -9.45 27.38
CA CYS A 120 39.07 -8.86 27.28
C CYS A 120 38.94 -7.91 26.08
N SER A 121 39.98 -7.13 25.80
CA SER A 121 40.03 -6.22 24.66
C SER A 121 40.00 -6.98 23.34
N GLU A 122 40.83 -8.02 23.19
CA GLU A 122 40.84 -8.89 22.02
C GLU A 122 39.47 -9.53 21.81
N HIS A 123 38.89 -10.12 22.85
CA HIS A 123 37.57 -10.74 22.78
C HIS A 123 36.47 -9.74 22.38
N ARG A 124 36.54 -8.51 22.89
CA ARG A 124 35.63 -7.43 22.47
C ARG A 124 35.76 -7.15 20.97
N THR A 125 36.99 -7.03 20.45
CA THR A 125 37.18 -6.78 19.01
C THR A 125 36.69 -7.94 18.13
N GLU A 126 36.82 -9.19 18.59
CA GLU A 126 36.26 -10.34 17.89
C GLU A 126 34.73 -10.31 17.85
N LEU A 127 34.10 -9.97 18.98
CA LEU A 127 32.65 -9.83 19.07
C LEU A 127 32.15 -8.68 18.19
N GLU A 128 32.85 -7.55 18.14
CA GLU A 128 32.53 -6.43 17.23
C GLU A 128 32.59 -6.87 15.76
N LYS A 129 33.63 -7.62 15.36
CA LYS A 129 33.72 -8.18 14.00
C LYS A 129 32.58 -9.15 13.68
N LYS A 130 32.24 -10.05 14.62
CA LYS A 130 31.11 -10.98 14.48
C LYS A 130 29.77 -10.23 14.37
N GLN A 131 29.57 -9.19 15.18
CA GLN A 131 28.38 -8.36 15.13
C GLN A 131 28.23 -7.67 13.77
N GLU A 132 29.31 -7.13 13.23
CA GLU A 132 29.28 -6.48 11.93
C GLU A 132 29.03 -7.48 10.78
N ALA A 133 29.63 -8.67 10.84
CA ALA A 133 29.33 -9.74 9.89
C ALA A 133 27.84 -10.14 9.93
N LEU A 134 27.27 -10.31 11.13
CA LEU A 134 25.86 -10.64 11.29
C LEU A 134 24.94 -9.51 10.80
N ARG A 135 25.32 -8.25 10.96
CA ARG A 135 24.58 -7.11 10.39
C ARG A 135 24.53 -7.15 8.87
N LYS A 136 25.66 -7.48 8.22
CA LYS A 136 25.70 -7.63 6.75
C LYS A 136 24.77 -8.74 6.28
N VAL A 137 24.87 -9.93 6.87
CA VAL A 137 23.98 -11.07 6.54
C VAL A 137 22.50 -10.73 6.76
N LYS A 138 22.18 -10.04 7.86
CA LYS A 138 20.81 -9.59 8.14
C LYS A 138 20.29 -8.65 7.05
N ASN A 139 21.12 -7.72 6.57
CA ASN A 139 20.73 -6.79 5.52
C ASN A 139 20.55 -7.49 4.17
N GLU A 140 21.44 -8.42 3.82
CA GLU A 140 21.32 -9.26 2.62
C GLU A 140 20.03 -10.07 2.63
N LEU A 141 19.73 -10.76 3.75
CA LEU A 141 18.47 -11.51 3.90
C LEU A 141 17.24 -10.61 3.77
N ARG A 142 17.28 -9.39 4.31
CA ARG A 142 16.19 -8.43 4.13
C ARG A 142 15.99 -8.05 2.66
N HIS A 143 17.06 -7.85 1.92
CA HIS A 143 16.97 -7.59 0.47
C HIS A 143 16.37 -8.78 -0.28
N GLU A 144 16.76 -10.01 0.03
CA GLU A 144 16.19 -11.21 -0.59
C GLU A 144 14.70 -11.38 -0.27
N VAL A 145 14.28 -11.11 0.97
CA VAL A 145 12.86 -11.13 1.35
C VAL A 145 12.04 -10.10 0.56
N LEU A 146 12.59 -8.88 0.36
CA LEU A 146 11.95 -7.87 -0.46
C LEU A 146 11.80 -8.31 -1.91
N LYS A 147 12.86 -8.87 -2.52
CA LYS A 147 12.80 -9.42 -3.88
C LYS A 147 11.75 -10.53 -4.01
N ILE A 148 11.66 -11.45 -3.04
CA ILE A 148 10.65 -12.51 -3.02
C ILE A 148 9.25 -11.89 -2.97
N SER A 149 9.02 -10.88 -2.13
CA SER A 149 7.74 -10.17 -2.04
C SER A 149 7.37 -9.48 -3.35
N GLU A 150 8.33 -8.85 -4.02
CA GLU A 150 8.13 -8.21 -5.33
C GLU A 150 7.73 -9.24 -6.40
N ILE A 151 8.44 -10.37 -6.48
CA ILE A 151 8.13 -11.45 -7.42
C ILE A 151 6.74 -12.04 -7.13
N GLN A 152 6.40 -12.26 -5.85
CA GLN A 152 5.06 -12.74 -5.47
C GLN A 152 3.96 -11.78 -5.90
N PHE A 153 4.18 -10.47 -5.77
CA PHE A 153 3.24 -9.46 -6.24
C PHE A 153 3.10 -9.49 -7.77
N GLN A 154 4.20 -9.60 -8.51
CA GLN A 154 4.18 -9.74 -9.96
C GLN A 154 3.43 -11.00 -10.42
N ILE A 155 3.66 -12.14 -9.75
CA ILE A 155 2.93 -13.39 -10.03
C ILE A 155 1.43 -13.20 -9.81
N LYS A 156 1.01 -12.54 -8.73
CA LYS A 156 -0.40 -12.25 -8.47
C LYS A 156 -1.02 -11.40 -9.58
N GLN A 157 -0.35 -10.33 -9.99
CA GLN A 157 -0.81 -9.48 -11.10
C GLN A 157 -0.92 -10.27 -12.41
N LEU A 158 0.10 -11.04 -12.77
CA LEU A 158 0.07 -11.87 -13.98
C LEU A 158 -1.06 -12.92 -13.93
N THR A 159 -1.32 -13.49 -12.76
CA THR A 159 -2.41 -14.44 -12.54
C THR A 159 -3.78 -13.77 -12.72
N GLU A 160 -3.96 -12.55 -12.20
CA GLU A 160 -5.18 -11.78 -12.42
C GLU A 160 -5.39 -11.44 -13.89
N ILE A 161 -4.33 -11.00 -14.59
CA ILE A 161 -4.38 -10.73 -16.03
C ILE A 161 -4.74 -12.00 -16.81
N TYR A 162 -4.12 -13.14 -16.46
CA TYR A 162 -4.44 -14.43 -17.07
C TYR A 162 -5.90 -14.81 -16.85
N ASN A 163 -6.42 -14.65 -15.63
CA ASN A 163 -7.82 -14.96 -15.32
C ASN A 163 -8.81 -14.06 -16.07
N LYS A 164 -8.51 -12.76 -16.20
CA LYS A 164 -9.30 -11.83 -17.01
C LYS A 164 -9.32 -12.26 -18.47
N LYS A 165 -8.14 -12.51 -19.06
CA LYS A 165 -8.03 -12.99 -20.44
C LYS A 165 -8.75 -14.32 -20.64
N LYS A 166 -8.61 -15.26 -19.71
CA LYS A 166 -9.31 -16.55 -19.74
C LYS A 166 -10.84 -16.37 -19.73
N ALA A 167 -11.36 -15.41 -18.97
CA ALA A 167 -12.79 -15.08 -18.96
C ALA A 167 -13.24 -14.39 -20.26
N GLU A 168 -12.34 -13.64 -20.92
CA GLU A 168 -12.58 -13.01 -22.22
C GLU A 168 -12.45 -13.99 -23.41
N VAL A 169 -11.82 -15.16 -23.23
CA VAL A 169 -11.80 -16.20 -24.25
C VAL A 169 -13.23 -16.75 -24.40
N ILE A 170 -13.96 -16.16 -25.35
CA ILE A 170 -15.21 -16.68 -25.86
C ILE A 170 -14.91 -18.01 -26.54
N ASP A 171 -15.65 -19.06 -26.18
CA ASP A 171 -15.59 -20.34 -26.86
C ASP A 171 -16.05 -20.15 -28.32
N GLU A 172 -15.06 -20.13 -29.22
CA GLU A 172 -15.25 -19.86 -30.64
C GLU A 172 -16.23 -20.86 -31.28
N GLU A 173 -16.29 -22.10 -30.79
CA GLU A 173 -17.22 -23.12 -31.27
C GLU A 173 -18.66 -22.82 -30.85
N GLN A 174 -18.87 -22.38 -29.60
CA GLN A 174 -20.19 -21.99 -29.11
C GLN A 174 -20.72 -20.74 -29.82
N GLU A 175 -19.88 -19.72 -30.02
CA GLU A 175 -20.29 -18.49 -30.71
C GLU A 175 -20.58 -18.76 -32.20
N LYS A 176 -19.73 -19.57 -32.87
CA LYS A 176 -20.01 -20.03 -34.25
C LYS A 176 -21.33 -20.80 -34.33
N ALA A 177 -21.61 -21.68 -33.38
CA ALA A 177 -22.86 -22.44 -33.34
C ALA A 177 -24.08 -21.52 -33.14
N TYR A 178 -23.98 -20.54 -32.24
CA TYR A 178 -25.02 -19.55 -31.98
C TYR A 178 -25.32 -18.68 -33.21
N VAL A 179 -24.28 -18.13 -33.85
CA VAL A 179 -24.40 -17.31 -35.05
C VAL A 179 -24.97 -18.14 -36.21
N LYS A 180 -24.50 -19.37 -36.41
CA LYS A 180 -25.03 -20.28 -37.43
C LYS A 180 -26.51 -20.55 -37.23
N LYS A 181 -26.95 -20.78 -35.99
CA LYS A 181 -28.37 -20.96 -35.66
C LYS A 181 -29.20 -19.72 -35.99
N LYS A 182 -28.72 -18.52 -35.64
CA LYS A 182 -29.37 -17.25 -36.01
C LYS A 182 -29.46 -17.07 -37.53
N ILE A 183 -28.39 -17.32 -38.26
CA ILE A 183 -28.36 -17.24 -39.73
C ILE A 183 -29.37 -18.23 -40.33
N CYS A 184 -29.42 -19.47 -39.84
CA CYS A 184 -30.41 -20.45 -40.27
C CYS A 184 -31.84 -19.97 -40.03
N SER A 185 -32.15 -19.43 -38.84
CA SER A 185 -33.49 -18.88 -38.57
C SER A 185 -33.85 -17.70 -39.49
N ALA A 186 -32.92 -16.77 -39.74
CA ALA A 186 -33.15 -15.62 -40.61
C ALA A 186 -33.30 -16.03 -42.08
N ASN A 187 -32.57 -17.05 -42.52
CA ASN A 187 -32.71 -17.59 -43.87
C ASN A 187 -34.03 -18.34 -44.06
N SER A 188 -34.52 -19.04 -43.04
CA SER A 188 -35.85 -19.67 -43.07
C SER A 188 -36.96 -18.64 -43.20
N THR A 189 -36.93 -17.57 -42.40
CA THR A 189 -37.93 -16.49 -42.51
C THR A 189 -37.85 -15.77 -43.85
N LYS A 190 -36.63 -15.50 -44.36
CA LYS A 190 -36.43 -14.94 -45.71
C LYS A 190 -37.04 -15.84 -46.79
N LYS A 191 -36.88 -17.16 -46.69
CA LYS A 191 -37.46 -18.13 -47.63
C LYS A 191 -38.99 -18.13 -47.57
N GLU A 192 -39.57 -18.03 -46.38
CA GLU A 192 -41.03 -17.93 -46.19
C GLU A 192 -41.59 -16.67 -46.85
N ILE A 193 -40.97 -15.52 -46.60
CA ILE A 193 -41.38 -14.23 -47.21
C ILE A 193 -41.27 -14.32 -48.75
N LEU A 194 -40.17 -14.85 -49.29
CA LEU A 194 -40.01 -15.02 -50.73
C LEU A 194 -41.07 -15.96 -51.32
N SER A 195 -41.43 -17.03 -50.61
CA SER A 195 -42.51 -17.94 -51.03
C SER A 195 -43.87 -17.22 -51.07
N MET A 196 -44.17 -16.41 -50.04
CA MET A 196 -45.39 -15.60 -50.00
C MET A 196 -45.43 -14.58 -51.13
N MET A 197 -44.33 -13.85 -51.38
CA MET A 197 -44.23 -12.91 -52.50
C MET A 197 -44.44 -13.60 -53.84
N HIS A 198 -43.84 -14.78 -54.04
CA HIS A 198 -44.02 -15.54 -55.28
C HIS A 198 -45.49 -15.94 -55.51
N LYS A 199 -46.19 -16.38 -54.46
CA LYS A 199 -47.63 -16.69 -54.53
C LYS A 199 -48.45 -15.46 -54.89
N LEU A 200 -48.23 -14.33 -54.22
CA LEU A 200 -48.93 -13.06 -54.49
C LEU A 200 -48.71 -12.57 -55.92
N ILE A 201 -47.47 -12.64 -56.43
CA ILE A 201 -47.16 -12.26 -57.82
C ILE A 201 -47.91 -13.18 -58.79
N LYS A 202 -47.94 -14.48 -58.54
CA LYS A 202 -48.65 -15.44 -59.39
C LYS A 202 -50.15 -15.14 -59.43
N GLU A 203 -50.77 -14.90 -58.28
CA GLU A 203 -52.19 -14.52 -58.18
C GLU A 203 -52.48 -13.18 -58.87
N PHE A 204 -51.61 -12.18 -58.68
CA PHE A 204 -51.72 -10.89 -59.34
C PHE A 204 -51.68 -11.02 -60.87
N LEU A 205 -50.75 -11.82 -61.40
CA LEU A 205 -50.64 -12.07 -62.84
C LEU A 205 -51.87 -12.80 -63.39
N LEU A 206 -52.43 -13.76 -62.65
CA LEU A 206 -53.66 -14.45 -63.04
C LEU A 206 -54.85 -13.48 -63.07
N CYS A 207 -55.02 -12.69 -62.01
CA CYS A 207 -56.06 -11.66 -61.93
C CYS A 207 -55.93 -10.64 -63.07
N LYS A 208 -54.71 -10.18 -63.38
CA LYS A 208 -54.44 -9.26 -64.49
C LYS A 208 -54.79 -9.88 -65.84
N LYS A 209 -54.48 -11.17 -66.04
CA LYS A 209 -54.86 -11.92 -67.26
C LYS A 209 -56.38 -12.01 -67.41
N GLU A 210 -57.10 -12.32 -66.34
CA GLU A 210 -58.57 -12.39 -66.37
C GLU A 210 -59.20 -11.03 -66.62
N LYS A 211 -58.69 -9.97 -65.99
CA LYS A 211 -59.12 -8.59 -66.23
C LYS A 211 -58.98 -8.21 -67.71
N LEU A 212 -57.82 -8.50 -68.31
CA LEU A 212 -57.57 -8.24 -69.74
C LEU A 212 -58.53 -9.01 -70.65
N LYS A 213 -58.78 -10.30 -70.36
CA LYS A 213 -59.78 -11.10 -71.09
C LYS A 213 -61.17 -10.46 -71.04
N ARG A 214 -61.62 -10.03 -69.85
CA ARG A 214 -62.93 -9.38 -69.68
C ARG A 214 -63.00 -8.04 -70.44
N ILE A 215 -61.93 -7.24 -70.42
CA ILE A 215 -61.85 -5.99 -71.19
C ILE A 215 -61.98 -6.24 -72.70
N LEU A 216 -61.31 -7.28 -73.23
CA LEU A 216 -61.42 -7.65 -74.65
C LEU A 216 -62.85 -8.05 -75.02
N VAL A 217 -63.50 -8.88 -74.19
CA VAL A 217 -64.90 -9.28 -74.40
C VAL A 217 -65.84 -8.08 -74.36
N LEU A 218 -65.65 -7.15 -73.42
CA LEU A 218 -66.43 -5.91 -73.36
C LEU A 218 -66.23 -5.04 -74.61
N LYS A 219 -65.01 -4.96 -75.14
CA LYS A 219 -64.72 -4.22 -76.37
C LYS A 219 -65.45 -4.83 -77.58
N PHE A 220 -65.42 -6.16 -77.71
CA PHE A 220 -66.15 -6.87 -78.75
C PHE A 220 -67.67 -6.60 -78.69
N PHE A 221 -68.28 -6.68 -77.50
CA PHE A 221 -69.69 -6.35 -77.35
C PHE A 221 -70.00 -4.88 -77.65
N ARG A 222 -69.11 -3.94 -77.27
CA ARG A 222 -69.28 -2.53 -77.60
C ARG A 222 -69.26 -2.27 -79.11
N GLU A 223 -68.33 -2.90 -79.83
CA GLU A 223 -68.29 -2.84 -81.30
C GLU A 223 -69.56 -3.42 -81.91
N LYS A 224 -70.05 -4.56 -81.39
CA LYS A 224 -71.30 -5.16 -81.86
C LYS A 224 -72.52 -4.27 -81.60
N ILE A 225 -72.63 -3.66 -80.42
CA ILE A 225 -73.69 -2.70 -80.08
C ILE A 225 -73.64 -1.52 -81.06
N SER A 226 -72.46 -0.92 -81.28
CA SER A 226 -72.31 0.21 -82.21
C SER A 226 -72.71 -0.15 -83.65
N SER A 227 -72.39 -1.35 -84.12
CA SER A 227 -72.86 -1.83 -85.44
C SER A 227 -74.38 -1.95 -85.50
N LEU A 228 -75.02 -2.52 -84.48
CA LEU A 228 -76.48 -2.64 -84.41
C LEU A 228 -77.17 -1.28 -84.30
N GLU A 229 -76.61 -0.33 -83.54
CA GLU A 229 -77.11 1.05 -83.47
C GLU A 229 -77.07 1.72 -84.85
N SER A 230 -76.00 1.51 -85.63
CA SER A 230 -75.92 2.02 -87.00
C SER A 230 -76.91 1.36 -87.95
N GLU A 231 -77.16 0.05 -87.80
CA GLU A 231 -78.18 -0.67 -88.57
C GLU A 231 -79.60 -0.20 -88.22
N ILE A 232 -79.89 0.07 -86.94
CA ILE A 232 -81.17 0.61 -86.49
C ILE A 232 -81.37 2.00 -87.12
N LYS A 233 -80.36 2.87 -87.04
CA LYS A 233 -80.45 4.22 -87.60
C LYS A 233 -80.73 4.23 -89.11
N THR A 234 -80.04 3.37 -89.88
CA THR A 234 -80.28 3.27 -91.33
C THR A 234 -81.67 2.73 -91.63
N ARG A 235 -82.17 1.77 -90.84
CA ARG A 235 -83.56 1.28 -90.97
C ARG A 235 -84.58 2.36 -90.65
N GLU A 236 -84.39 3.14 -89.59
CA GLU A 236 -85.24 4.28 -89.23
C GLU A 236 -85.30 5.32 -90.35
N GLU A 237 -84.14 5.67 -90.96
CA GLU A 237 -84.07 6.57 -92.11
C GLU A 237 -84.86 6.01 -93.31
N THR A 238 -84.66 4.73 -93.64
CA THR A 238 -85.41 4.09 -94.74
C THR A 238 -86.92 4.02 -94.47
N GLN A 239 -87.32 3.80 -93.21
CA GLN A 239 -88.74 3.78 -92.83
C GLN A 239 -89.36 5.17 -92.99
N SER A 240 -88.69 6.22 -92.50
CA SER A 240 -89.11 7.61 -92.70
C SER A 240 -89.27 7.96 -94.18
N ASP A 241 -88.33 7.53 -95.04
CA ASP A 241 -88.42 7.76 -96.48
C ASP A 241 -89.59 7.01 -97.14
N ILE A 242 -89.86 5.78 -96.72
CA ILE A 242 -91.03 5.01 -97.17
C ILE A 242 -92.32 5.68 -96.72
N GLU A 243 -92.40 6.14 -95.47
CA GLU A 243 -93.56 6.86 -94.93
C GLU A 243 -93.84 8.15 -95.72
N LYS A 244 -92.80 8.93 -96.07
CA LYS A 244 -92.93 10.11 -96.93
C LYS A 244 -93.46 9.77 -98.32
N ARG A 245 -92.90 8.75 -98.99
CA ARG A 245 -93.38 8.30 -100.30
C ARG A 245 -94.82 7.81 -100.26
N LEU A 246 -95.22 7.17 -99.17
CA LEU A 246 -96.58 6.69 -98.98
C LEU A 246 -97.54 7.86 -98.77
N LEU A 247 -97.11 8.89 -98.04
CA LEU A 247 -97.85 10.15 -97.89
C LEU A 247 -98.01 10.88 -99.23
N GLU A 248 -96.95 10.99 -100.04
CA GLU A 248 -97.00 11.55 -101.39
C GLU A 248 -98.03 10.81 -102.27
N LYS A 249 -98.01 9.46 -102.25
CA LYS A 249 -99.01 8.65 -102.97
C LYS A 249 -100.43 8.84 -102.45
N ILE A 250 -100.61 9.07 -101.15
CA ILE A 250 -101.93 9.40 -100.59
C ILE A 250 -102.41 10.74 -101.13
N VAL A 251 -101.54 11.76 -101.13
CA VAL A 251 -101.86 13.09 -101.69
C VAL A 251 -102.22 12.97 -103.18
N GLU A 252 -101.41 12.29 -103.97
CA GLU A 252 -101.66 12.06 -105.40
C GLU A 252 -102.99 11.32 -105.64
N ASN A 253 -103.31 10.32 -104.82
CA ASN A 253 -104.60 9.63 -104.89
C ASN A 253 -105.77 10.54 -104.49
N THR A 254 -105.61 11.41 -103.50
CA THR A 254 -106.64 12.42 -103.15
C THR A 254 -106.83 13.44 -104.27
N GLU A 255 -105.76 13.86 -104.95
CA GLU A 255 -105.84 14.75 -106.12
C GLU A 255 -106.55 14.06 -107.28
N LEU A 256 -106.20 12.82 -107.60
CA LEU A 256 -106.88 12.00 -108.62
C LEU A 256 -108.36 11.80 -108.29
N LYS A 257 -108.71 11.54 -107.02
CA LYS A 257 -110.11 11.51 -106.58
C LYS A 257 -110.81 12.86 -106.81
N SER A 258 -110.15 13.98 -106.48
CA SER A 258 -110.73 15.31 -106.70
C SER A 258 -110.93 15.64 -108.19
N GLN A 259 -110.01 15.20 -109.07
CA GLN A 259 -110.15 15.32 -110.52
C GLN A 259 -111.27 14.42 -111.05
N GLY A 260 -111.39 13.19 -110.55
CA GLY A 260 -112.51 12.30 -110.85
C GLY A 260 -113.87 12.94 -110.47
N TYR A 261 -113.94 13.58 -109.31
CA TYR A 261 -115.13 14.34 -108.89
C TYR A 261 -115.44 15.53 -109.82
N ARG A 262 -114.42 16.26 -110.31
CA ARG A 262 -114.62 17.37 -111.27
C ARG A 262 -115.15 16.87 -112.62
N LEU A 263 -114.53 15.85 -113.19
CA LEU A 263 -114.96 15.25 -114.46
C LEU A 263 -116.38 14.67 -114.37
N TYR A 264 -116.72 14.05 -113.25
CA TYR A 264 -118.08 13.58 -112.99
C TYR A 264 -119.12 14.72 -113.02
N HIS A 265 -118.78 15.88 -112.45
CA HIS A 265 -119.66 17.06 -112.47
C HIS A 265 -119.75 17.73 -113.85
N GLU A 266 -118.71 17.67 -114.68
CA GLU A 266 -118.73 18.18 -116.06
C GLU A 266 -119.58 17.31 -116.99
N ILE A 267 -119.48 15.98 -116.89
CA ILE A 267 -120.30 15.06 -117.69
C ILE A 267 -121.79 15.24 -117.37
N LYS A 268 -122.14 15.45 -116.10
CA LYS A 268 -123.53 15.66 -115.67
C LYS A 268 -124.17 16.95 -116.24
N LYS A 269 -123.36 17.95 -116.63
CA LYS A 269 -123.86 19.20 -117.24
C LYS A 269 -124.17 19.08 -118.75
N LEU A 270 -123.57 18.12 -119.45
CA LEU A 270 -123.71 17.98 -120.91
C LEU A 270 -124.98 17.22 -121.35
N ASP A 271 -125.70 16.58 -120.42
CA ASP A 271 -126.78 15.64 -120.74
C ASP A 271 -128.22 16.23 -120.67
N MET A 272 -128.39 17.53 -120.36
CA MET A 272 -129.73 18.09 -120.04
C MET A 272 -130.35 19.06 -121.08
N ASP A 273 -129.71 19.41 -122.21
CA ASP A 273 -130.24 20.44 -123.14
C ASP A 273 -130.58 19.95 -124.58
N LYS A 274 -130.79 18.65 -124.81
CA LYS A 274 -131.28 18.11 -126.10
C LYS A 274 -132.60 17.35 -125.99
N LEU A 275 -133.76 18.04 -125.91
CA LEU A 275 -135.10 17.51 -126.27
C LEU A 275 -136.19 18.63 -126.36
N LYS A 276 -136.29 19.32 -127.53
CA LYS A 276 -137.46 19.75 -128.41
C LYS A 276 -138.92 19.91 -127.86
N PRO A 277 -139.95 20.46 -128.61
CA PRO A 277 -140.03 21.25 -129.88
C PRO A 277 -141.18 22.34 -130.02
N GLU A 278 -141.23 23.06 -131.17
CA GLU A 278 -142.34 23.83 -131.83
C GLU A 278 -143.47 22.93 -132.45
N PRO A 279 -144.52 23.37 -133.22
CA PRO A 279 -145.36 24.61 -133.33
C PRO A 279 -146.91 24.35 -133.52
N HIS A 280 -147.77 25.38 -133.59
CA HIS A 280 -148.96 25.54 -134.49
C HIS A 280 -149.74 26.86 -134.20
N GLY A 281 -150.16 27.62 -135.23
CA GLY A 281 -151.12 28.76 -135.16
C GLY A 281 -152.59 28.31 -135.32
N PRO A 282 -153.52 29.13 -135.88
CA PRO A 282 -153.95 30.51 -135.60
C PRO A 282 -155.51 30.61 -135.36
N GLU A 283 -156.06 31.85 -135.38
CA GLU A 283 -157.50 32.29 -135.33
C GLU A 283 -158.12 32.32 -133.91
N SER A 284 -158.71 33.40 -133.39
CA SER A 284 -159.39 34.59 -133.94
C SER A 284 -159.15 35.85 -133.09
#